data_AF-A0A5K1I553-F1
#
_entry.id   AF-A0A5K1I553-F1
#
_cell.length_a   1.000
_cell.length_b   1.000
_cell.length_c   1.000
_cell.angle_alpha   90.00
_cell.angle_beta   90.00
_cell.angle_gamma   90.00
#
_symmetry.space_group_name_H-M   'P 1'
#
loop_
_entity.id
_entity.type
_entity.pdbx_description
1 polymer ?
#
loop_
_entity_poly.entity_id
_entity_poly.type
_entity_poly.pdbx_seq_one_letter_code
_entity_poly.pdbx_strand_id
1 'polypeptide(L)' 'RKLSSTVLREGIDLPIPTGEKRPFDREIQKLRRLGSIKLL' A
#
# COMPACT_ATOMS: atom_id res chain seq x y z
N ARG A 1 -4.97 -28.88 -12.88
CA ARG A 1 -5.24 -28.32 -11.54
C ARG A 1 -5.68 -26.87 -11.72
N LYS A 2 -6.94 -26.52 -11.42
CA LYS A 2 -7.48 -25.16 -11.58
C LYS A 2 -6.99 -24.33 -10.40
N LEU A 3 -6.11 -23.36 -10.64
CA LEU A 3 -5.67 -22.43 -9.60
C LEU A 3 -6.91 -21.65 -9.13
N SER A 4 -7.23 -21.77 -7.85
CA SER A 4 -8.38 -21.10 -7.24
C SER A 4 -8.24 -19.60 -7.40
N SER A 5 -9.11 -18.98 -8.21
CA SER A 5 -9.11 -17.55 -8.53
C SER A 5 -9.50 -16.65 -7.35
N THR A 6 -9.70 -17.21 -6.15
CA THR A 6 -10.07 -16.47 -4.94
C THR A 6 -9.00 -15.47 -4.52
N VAL A 7 -7.72 -15.77 -4.74
CA VAL A 7 -6.61 -14.87 -4.35
C VAL A 7 -6.50 -13.63 -5.26
N LEU A 8 -7.08 -13.66 -6.47
CA LEU A 8 -6.93 -12.57 -7.45
C LEU A 8 -7.99 -11.47 -7.33
N ARG A 9 -9.04 -11.63 -6.51
CA ARG A 9 -10.16 -10.67 -6.43
C ARG A 9 -9.98 -9.57 -5.40
N GLU A 10 -9.26 -9.84 -4.31
CA GLU A 10 -9.10 -8.86 -3.20
C GLU A 10 -8.33 -7.59 -3.63
N GLY A 11 -7.50 -7.66 -4.67
CA GLY A 11 -6.78 -6.50 -5.22
C GLY A 11 -7.47 -5.78 -6.39
N ILE A 12 -8.59 -6.33 -6.90
CA ILE A 12 -9.33 -5.77 -8.05
C ILE A 12 -10.63 -5.14 -7.58
N ASP A 13 -11.36 -5.82 -6.70
CA ASP A 13 -12.71 -5.43 -6.29
C ASP A 13 -12.71 -4.43 -5.12
N LEU A 14 -11.59 -4.30 -4.40
CA LEU A 14 -11.45 -3.35 -3.29
C LEU A 14 -10.79 -2.04 -3.74
N PRO A 15 -11.25 -0.89 -3.24
CA PRO A 15 -10.62 0.38 -3.54
C PRO A 15 -9.20 0.41 -2.98
N ILE A 16 -8.26 0.98 -3.75
CA ILE A 16 -6.87 1.17 -3.32
C ILE A 16 -6.88 2.04 -2.04
N PRO A 17 -6.32 1.56 -0.92
CA PRO A 17 -6.27 2.34 0.31
C PRO A 17 -5.42 3.61 0.15
N THR A 18 -5.99 4.77 0.50
CA THR A 18 -5.34 6.08 0.41
C THR A 18 -5.25 6.76 1.78
N GLY A 19 -4.43 7.83 1.85
CA GLY A 19 -4.22 8.60 3.07
C GLY A 19 -3.66 7.73 4.21
N GLU A 20 -4.23 7.87 5.41
CA GLU A 20 -3.80 7.14 6.61
C GLU A 20 -4.00 5.63 6.53
N LYS A 21 -4.91 5.16 5.65
CA LYS A 21 -5.16 3.73 5.42
C LYS A 21 -4.18 3.14 4.41
N ARG A 22 -3.36 3.97 3.76
CA ARG A 22 -2.35 3.49 2.81
C ARG A 22 -1.31 2.67 3.57
N PRO A 23 -0.97 1.46 3.09
CA PRO A 23 0.11 0.69 3.66
C PRO A 23 1.40 1.53 3.75
N PHE A 24 2.08 1.41 4.89
CA PHE A 24 3.36 2.07 5.19
C PHE A 24 3.33 3.62 5.21
N ASP A 25 2.16 4.26 5.25
CA ASP A 25 2.08 5.72 5.29
C ASP A 25 2.84 6.31 6.49
N ARG A 26 2.68 5.70 7.68
CA ARG A 26 3.37 6.13 8.91
C ARG A 26 4.89 5.99 8.79
N GLU A 27 5.37 4.88 8.26
CA GLU A 27 6.80 4.60 8.06
C GLU A 27 7.40 5.58 7.07
N ILE A 28 6.72 5.83 5.95
CA ILE A 28 7.13 6.82 4.95
C ILE A 28 7.18 8.22 5.56
N GLN A 29 6.17 8.61 6.36
CA GLN A 29 6.19 9.90 7.06
C GLN A 29 7.36 10.02 8.04
N LYS A 30 7.70 8.96 8.79
CA LYS A 30 8.88 8.95 9.67
C LYS A 30 10.16 9.17 8.88
N LEU A 31 10.35 8.43 7.77
CA LEU A 31 11.53 8.57 6.92
C LEU A 31 11.66 9.97 6.30
N ARG A 32 10.52 10.60 5.94
CA ARG A 32 10.49 12.00 5.49
C ARG A 32 10.96 12.96 6.59
N ARG A 33 10.47 12.78 7.81
CA ARG A 33 10.87 13.62 8.97
C ARG A 33 12.36 13.49 9.29
N LEU A 34 12.92 12.30 9.11
CA LEU A 34 14.35 12.04 9.28
C LEU A 34 15.21 12.56 8.10
N GLY A 35 14.59 13.11 7.05
CA GLY A 35 15.29 13.55 5.85
C GLY A 35 15.88 12.41 5.01
N SER A 36 15.52 11.16 5.31
CA SER A 36 16.09 9.97 4.66
C SER A 36 15.54 9.74 3.25
N ILE A 37 14.39 10.33 2.93
CA ILE A 37 13.78 10.30 1.60
C ILE A 37 13.22 11.68 1.26
N LYS A 38 13.46 12.13 0.03
CA LYS A 38 12.90 13.37 -0.53
C LYS A 38 11.88 13.00 -1.59
N LEU A 39 10.71 13.64 -1.59
CA LEU A 39 9.80 13.53 -2.73
C LEU A 39 10.43 14.27 -3.91
N LEU A 40 10.47 13.61 -5.07
CA LEU A 40 10.63 14.30 -6.35
C LEU A 40 9.39 15.15 -6.63
#